data_AF-A0A930XGT8-F1
#
_entry.id   AF-A0A930XGT8-F1
#
_cell.length_a   1.000
_cell.length_b   1.000
_cell.length_c   1.000
_cell.angle_alpha   90.00
_cell.angle_beta   90.00
_cell.angle_gamma   90.00
#
_symmetry.space_group_name_H-M   'P 1'
#
loop_
_entity.id
_entity.type
_entity.pdbx_description
1 polymer ?
#
loop_
_entity_poly.entity_id
_entity_poly.type
_entity_poly.pdbx_seq_one_letter_code
_entity_poly.pdbx_strand_id
1 'polypeptide(L)' 'MSKNEYGAMTDQELKQYFLDHCDNKAALQAYLIRVNKRPHEVIATVDGPDFDAKVQAAIL' A
#
# COMPACT_ATOMS: atom_id res chain seq x y z
N MET A 1 -1.99 -1.11 -21.45
CA MET A 1 -1.74 -0.44 -20.15
C MET A 1 -0.31 0.09 -20.11
N SER A 2 -0.15 1.40 -20.31
CA SER A 2 1.12 2.12 -20.21
C SER A 2 1.34 2.65 -18.79
N LYS A 3 2.59 2.96 -18.44
CA LYS A 3 2.96 3.49 -17.11
C LYS A 3 2.22 4.78 -16.74
N ASN A 4 1.74 5.53 -17.74
CA ASN A 4 0.95 6.75 -17.55
C ASN A 4 -0.48 6.45 -17.05
N GLU A 5 -1.08 5.32 -17.42
CA GLU A 5 -2.44 4.94 -16.99
C GLU A 5 -2.45 4.55 -15.50
N TYR A 6 -1.38 3.92 -15.00
CA TYR A 6 -1.23 3.64 -13.56
C TYR A 6 -1.03 4.90 -12.71
N GLY A 7 -0.50 5.98 -13.30
CA GLY A 7 -0.32 7.26 -12.61
C GLY A 7 -1.64 7.97 -12.31
N ALA A 8 -2.66 7.74 -13.13
CA ALA A 8 -3.99 8.30 -12.98
C ALA A 8 -4.86 7.54 -11.97
N MET A 9 -4.51 6.28 -11.66
CA MET A 9 -5.22 5.47 -10.67
C MET A 9 -4.98 5.97 -9.25
N THR A 10 -6.04 5.90 -8.44
CA THR A 10 -5.91 5.93 -6.99
C THR A 10 -5.14 4.72 -6.49
N ASP A 11 -4.65 4.84 -5.27
CA ASP A 11 -3.94 3.79 -4.56
C ASP A 11 -4.75 2.49 -4.43
N GLN A 12 -6.06 2.62 -4.24
CA GLN A 12 -6.98 1.48 -4.12
C GLN A 12 -7.26 0.84 -5.49
N GLU A 13 -7.45 1.65 -6.53
CA GLU A 13 -7.64 1.15 -7.90
C GLU A 13 -6.41 0.42 -8.42
N LEU A 14 -5.20 0.98 -8.19
CA LEU A 14 -3.95 0.33 -8.61
C LEU A 14 -3.71 -0.98 -7.84
N LYS A 15 -4.06 -1.01 -6.54
CA LYS A 15 -4.01 -2.23 -5.72
C LYS A 15 -4.94 -3.30 -6.29
N GLN A 16 -6.21 -2.95 -6.51
CA GLN A 16 -7.21 -3.87 -7.00
C GLN A 16 -6.85 -4.39 -8.39
N TYR A 17 -6.43 -3.51 -9.29
CA TYR A 17 -5.96 -3.87 -10.62
C TYR A 17 -4.77 -4.85 -10.57
N PHE A 18 -3.79 -4.63 -9.69
CA PHE A 18 -2.70 -5.58 -9.50
C PHE A 18 -3.20 -6.95 -9.01
N LEU A 19 -4.12 -6.98 -8.03
CA LEU A 19 -4.67 -8.24 -7.52
C LEU A 19 -5.43 -9.02 -8.59
N ASP A 20 -6.17 -8.33 -9.46
CA ASP A 20 -6.91 -8.95 -10.56
C ASP A 20 -6.00 -9.37 -11.74
N HIS A 21 -4.79 -8.80 -11.82
CA HIS A 21 -3.79 -9.04 -12.87
C HIS A 21 -2.42 -9.38 -12.28
N CYS A 22 -2.36 -10.39 -11.41
CA CYS A 22 -1.15 -10.77 -10.67
C CYS A 22 0.06 -11.15 -11.55
N ASP A 23 -0.18 -11.56 -12.80
CA ASP A 23 0.86 -11.89 -13.80
C ASP A 23 1.48 -10.63 -14.44
N ASN A 24 0.81 -9.48 -14.34
CA ASN A 24 1.28 -8.21 -14.87
C ASN A 24 2.34 -7.57 -13.95
N LYS A 25 3.60 -7.95 -14.20
CA LYS A 25 4.77 -7.42 -13.47
C LYS A 25 4.87 -5.89 -13.50
N ALA A 26 4.38 -5.24 -14.54
CA ALA A 26 4.41 -3.77 -14.63
C ALA A 26 3.40 -3.13 -13.65
N ALA A 27 2.23 -3.75 -13.46
CA ALA A 27 1.25 -3.31 -12.47
C ALA A 27 1.77 -3.51 -11.04
N LEU A 28 2.38 -4.67 -10.76
CA LEU A 28 3.06 -4.94 -9.48
C LEU A 28 4.14 -3.88 -9.19
N GLN A 29 5.02 -3.62 -10.15
CA GLN A 29 6.09 -2.63 -9.98
C GLN A 29 5.54 -1.22 -9.74
N ALA A 30 4.47 -0.82 -10.46
CA ALA A 30 3.83 0.47 -10.25
C ALA A 30 3.23 0.58 -8.84
N TYR A 31 2.57 -0.48 -8.37
CA TYR A 31 2.01 -0.54 -7.02
C TYR A 31 3.10 -0.45 -5.95
N LEU A 32 4.18 -1.22 -6.06
CA LEU A 32 5.30 -1.20 -5.10
C LEU A 32 5.99 0.17 -5.03
N ILE A 33 6.21 0.83 -6.17
CA ILE A 33 6.75 2.19 -6.21
C ILE A 33 5.84 3.16 -5.45
N ARG A 34 4.53 3.01 -5.59
CA ARG A 34 3.55 3.88 -4.92
C ARG A 34 3.52 3.65 -3.42
N VAL A 35 3.54 2.39 -2.98
CA VAL A 35 3.64 2.01 -1.56
C VAL A 35 4.90 2.61 -0.93
N ASN A 36 6.05 2.51 -1.59
CA ASN A 36 7.31 3.06 -1.07
C ASN A 36 7.33 4.59 -0.99
N LYS A 37 6.47 5.30 -1.74
CA LYS A 37 6.37 6.76 -1.69
C LYS A 37 5.43 7.25 -0.58
N ARG A 38 4.63 6.36 0.03
CA ARG A 38 3.71 6.79 1.08
C ARG A 38 4.52 7.23 2.31
N PRO A 39 4.15 8.33 2.96
CA PRO A 39 4.69 8.65 4.26
C PRO A 39 4.33 7.51 5.22
N HIS A 40 5.35 6.89 5.81
CA HIS A 40 5.15 5.86 6.82
C HIS A 40 4.92 6.57 8.14
N GLU A 41 3.70 6.48 8.66
CA GLU A 41 3.37 6.99 9.99
C GLU A 41 3.69 5.92 11.03
N VAL A 42 4.39 6.33 12.10
CA VAL A 42 4.68 5.42 13.22
C VAL A 42 3.39 5.26 14.01
N ILE A 43 2.70 4.14 13.81
CA ILE A 43 1.41 3.86 14.45
C ILE A 43 1.56 3.44 15.92
N ALA A 44 2.70 2.86 16.31
CA ALA A 44 2.99 2.40 17.67
C ALA A 44 4.51 2.30 17.92
N THR A 45 4.92 2.44 19.19
CA THR A 45 6.29 2.21 19.66
C THR A 45 6.28 1.05 20.65
N VAL A 46 7.31 0.19 20.65
CA VAL A 46 7.37 -1.02 21.49
C VAL A 46 7.19 -0.71 22.98
N ASP A 47 7.76 0.40 23.45
CA ASP A 47 7.65 0.84 24.84
C ASP A 47 6.38 1.67 25.13
N GLY A 48 5.48 1.78 24.14
CA GLY A 48 4.23 2.54 24.25
C GLY A 48 3.19 1.78 25.09
N PRO A 49 2.53 2.42 26.07
CA PRO A 49 1.54 1.76 26.92
C PRO A 49 0.30 1.27 26.16
N ASP A 50 0.11 1.75 24.92
CA ASP A 50 -1.00 1.44 24.04
C ASP A 50 -0.57 0.66 22.78
N PHE A 51 0.62 0.04 22.80
CA PHE A 51 1.18 -0.70 21.68
C PHE A 51 0.20 -1.75 21.11
N ASP A 52 -0.27 -2.66 21.96
CA ASP A 52 -1.16 -3.76 21.52
C ASP A 52 -2.47 -3.22 20.93
N ALA A 53 -3.06 -2.19 21.56
CA ALA A 53 -4.31 -1.60 21.09
C ALA A 53 -4.14 -0.91 19.73
N LYS A 54 -3.05 -0.17 19.54
CA LYS A 54 -2.72 0.49 18.27
C LYS A 54 -2.41 -0.50 17.16
N VAL A 55 -1.69 -1.58 17.47
CA VAL A 55 -1.40 -2.65 16.50
C VAL A 55 -2.70 -3.34 16.07
N GLN A 56 -3.56 -3.70 17.02
CA GLN A 56 -4.85 -4.34 16.72
C GLN A 56 -5.75 -3.44 15.85
N ALA A 57 -5.81 -2.14 16.14
CA ALA A 57 -6.60 -1.18 15.37
C ALA A 57 -6.08 -0.95 13.94
N ALA A 58 -4.80 -1.21 13.67
CA ALA A 58 -4.21 -1.05 12.33
C ALA A 58 -4.35 -2.30 11.44
N ILE A 59 -4.71 -3.45 12.04
CA ILE A 59 -4.94 -4.72 11.33
C ILE A 59 -6.41 -4.87 10.91
N LEU A 60 -7.34 -4.35 11.73
CA LEU A 60 -8.79 -4.37 11.50
C LEU A 60 -9.23 -3.29 10.50
#